data_AF-A0A514X267-F1
#
_entry.id   AF-A0A514X267-F1
#
_cell.length_a   1.000
_cell.length_b   1.000
_cell.length_c   1.000
_cell.angle_alpha   90.00
_cell.angle_beta   90.00
_cell.angle_gamma   90.00
#
_symmetry.space_group_name_H-M   'P 1'
#
loop_
_entity.id
_entity.type
_entity.pdbx_description
1 polymer ?
#
loop_
_entity_poly.entity_id
_entity_poly.type
_entity_poly.pdbx_seq_one_letter_code
_entity_poly.pdbx_strand_id
1 'polypeptide(L)'
;MSQKDESVLDAALRAGVEINHTCGGYGTCGTCVVFVREGLEKLPERNEIEAEIATDRGFSDDERLCCQMPPIEGLVLEKNY
;
A
#
# COMPACT_ATOMS: atom_id res chain seq x y z
N MET A 1 2.02 7.00 18.12
CA MET A 1 3.11 6.00 18.21
C MET A 1 2.89 5.04 17.06
N SER A 2 3.64 5.18 15.98
CA SER A 2 3.69 4.16 14.92
C SER A 2 4.24 2.89 15.56
N GLN A 3 3.42 1.85 15.61
CA GLN A 3 3.89 0.55 16.08
C GLN A 3 4.91 0.03 15.06
N LYS A 4 6.03 -0.50 15.57
CA LYS A 4 7.03 -1.18 14.73
C LYS A 4 6.28 -2.23 13.89
N ASP A 5 6.50 -2.21 12.58
CA ASP A 5 5.92 -3.12 11.58
C ASP A 5 4.47 -2.83 11.14
N GLU A 6 3.98 -1.62 11.35
CA GLU A 6 2.70 -1.17 10.80
C GLU A 6 2.77 -0.92 9.28
N SER A 7 1.80 -1.42 8.51
CA SER A 7 1.61 -1.07 7.09
C SER A 7 0.69 0.14 6.89
N VAL A 8 0.69 0.73 5.69
CA VAL A 8 -0.28 1.77 5.33
C VAL A 8 -1.72 1.25 5.43
N LEU A 9 -1.96 -0.02 5.10
CA LEU A 9 -3.26 -0.66 5.28
C LEU A 9 -3.71 -0.58 6.75
N ASP A 10 -2.85 -0.98 7.69
CA ASP A 10 -3.16 -0.98 9.12
C ASP A 10 -3.46 0.44 9.63
N ALA A 11 -2.67 1.42 9.19
CA ALA A 11 -2.87 2.82 9.54
C ALA A 11 -4.21 3.34 9.01
N ALA A 12 -4.58 2.99 7.78
CA ALA A 12 -5.86 3.37 7.16
C ALA A 12 -7.05 2.72 7.89
N LEU A 13 -6.98 1.42 8.17
CA LEU A 13 -8.04 0.70 8.88
C LEU A 13 -8.25 1.25 10.30
N ARG A 14 -7.16 1.58 11.02
CA ARG A 14 -7.26 2.23 12.34
C ARG A 14 -7.89 3.62 12.28
N ALA A 15 -7.69 4.34 11.18
CA ALA A 15 -8.33 5.63 10.92
C ALA A 15 -9.80 5.50 10.44
N GLY A 16 -10.32 4.27 10.27
CA GLY A 16 -11.67 4.02 9.75
C GLY A 16 -11.79 4.19 8.24
N VAL A 17 -10.68 4.21 7.51
CA VAL A 17 -10.66 4.26 6.05
C VAL A 17 -10.70 2.84 5.50
N GLU A 18 -11.78 2.51 4.80
CA GLU A 18 -11.94 1.19 4.21
C GLU A 18 -11.13 1.04 2.91
N ILE A 19 -10.24 0.06 2.88
CA ILE A 19 -9.47 -0.35 1.69
C ILE A 19 -9.75 -1.83 1.43
N ASN A 20 -9.85 -2.26 0.18
CA ASN A 20 -10.10 -3.67 -0.13
C ASN A 20 -8.89 -4.53 0.25
N HIS A 21 -9.06 -5.52 1.12
CA HIS A 21 -7.96 -6.36 1.61
C HIS A 21 -8.39 -7.83 1.75
N THR A 22 -8.84 -8.46 0.66
CA THR A 22 -9.44 -9.80 0.70
C THR A 22 -8.52 -10.87 1.32
N CYS A 23 -7.20 -10.73 1.15
CA CYS A 23 -6.25 -11.63 1.79
C CYS A 23 -6.04 -11.36 3.28
N GLY A 24 -6.37 -10.17 3.81
CA GLY A 24 -6.04 -9.76 5.17
C GLY A 24 -4.68 -9.05 5.32
N GLY A 25 -4.08 -8.58 4.22
CA GLY A 25 -2.79 -7.87 4.24
C GLY A 25 -1.56 -8.75 3.96
N TYR A 26 -1.73 -10.04 3.70
CA TYR A 26 -0.63 -11.00 3.44
C TYR A 26 0.01 -10.90 2.05
N GLY A 27 -0.34 -9.89 1.24
CA GLY A 27 0.29 -9.66 -0.05
C GLY A 27 -0.02 -10.72 -1.12
N THR A 28 -1.20 -11.33 -1.13
CA THR A 28 -1.54 -12.37 -2.13
C THR A 28 -2.67 -12.01 -3.09
N CYS A 29 -3.45 -10.96 -2.80
CA CYS A 29 -4.69 -10.66 -3.55
C CYS A 29 -4.61 -9.46 -4.50
N GLY A 30 -3.66 -8.53 -4.30
CA GLY A 30 -3.55 -7.28 -5.06
C GLY A 30 -4.74 -6.31 -4.95
N THR A 31 -5.71 -6.54 -4.05
CA THR A 31 -6.91 -5.70 -3.95
C THR A 31 -6.70 -4.40 -3.18
N CYS A 32 -5.63 -4.33 -2.37
CA CYS A 32 -5.30 -3.16 -1.55
C CYS A 32 -4.47 -2.12 -2.32
N VAL A 33 -4.57 -2.13 -3.65
CA VAL A 33 -3.89 -1.18 -4.52
C VAL A 33 -4.44 0.23 -4.27
N VAL A 34 -3.53 1.19 -4.19
CA VAL A 34 -3.81 2.62 -4.04
C VAL A 34 -2.89 3.41 -4.97
N PHE A 35 -3.31 4.62 -5.34
CA PHE A 35 -2.46 5.57 -6.05
C PHE A 35 -1.74 6.48 -5.07
N VAL A 36 -0.42 6.59 -5.18
CA VAL A 36 0.40 7.52 -4.41
C VAL A 36 0.41 8.87 -5.12
N ARG A 37 -0.22 9.87 -4.52
CA ARG A 37 -0.27 11.24 -5.07
C ARG A 37 0.89 12.11 -4.60
N GLU A 38 1.36 11.90 -3.37
CA GLU A 38 2.52 12.60 -2.80
C GLU A 38 3.34 11.64 -1.94
N GLY A 39 4.68 11.78 -1.97
CA GLY A 39 5.60 11.03 -1.12
C GLY A 39 6.14 9.72 -1.71
N LEU A 40 5.90 9.45 -2.99
CA LEU A 40 6.39 8.24 -3.68
C LEU A 40 7.91 8.11 -3.60
N GLU A 41 8.63 9.23 -3.74
CA GLU A 41 10.08 9.32 -3.71
C GLU A 41 10.71 9.00 -2.34
N LYS A 42 9.89 9.03 -1.28
CA LYS A 42 10.31 8.72 0.09
C LYS A 42 9.94 7.29 0.50
N LEU A 43 9.08 6.63 -0.27
CA LEU A 43 8.72 5.24 -0.02
C LEU A 43 9.91 4.33 -0.36
N PRO A 44 10.05 3.20 0.34
CA PRO A 44 10.96 2.16 -0.10
C PRO A 44 10.53 1.62 -1.47
N GLU A 45 11.49 1.06 -2.19
CA GLU A 45 11.23 0.24 -3.37
C GLU A 45 10.24 -0.89 -3.03
N ARG A 46 9.57 -1.39 -4.06
CA ARG A 46 8.65 -2.52 -3.91
C ARG A 46 9.42 -3.70 -3.31
N ASN A 47 8.82 -4.36 -2.32
CA ASN A 47 9.32 -5.65 -1.89
C ASN A 47 9.05 -6.72 -2.97
N GLU A 48 9.62 -7.92 -2.83
CA GLU A 48 9.50 -8.99 -3.83
C GLU A 48 8.03 -9.32 -4.15
N ILE A 49 7.20 -9.44 -3.12
CA ILE A 49 5.77 -9.76 -3.25
C ILE A 49 5.01 -8.67 -4.03
N GLU A 50 5.24 -7.41 -3.67
CA GLU A 50 4.63 -6.26 -4.33
C GLU A 50 5.09 -6.14 -5.78
N ALA A 51 6.38 -6.38 -6.06
CA ALA A 51 6.95 -6.32 -7.39
C ALA A 51 6.37 -7.41 -8.31
N GLU A 52 6.18 -8.63 -7.80
CA GLU A 52 5.54 -9.72 -8.53
C GLU A 52 4.08 -9.38 -8.91
N ILE A 53 3.29 -8.91 -7.94
CA ILE A 53 1.88 -8.54 -8.19
C ILE A 53 1.79 -7.34 -9.13
N ALA A 54 2.67 -6.34 -8.96
CA ALA A 54 2.72 -5.17 -9.84
C ALA A 54 3.03 -5.58 -11.29
N THR A 55 3.96 -6.52 -11.47
CA THR A 55 4.29 -7.06 -12.79
C THR A 55 3.12 -7.82 -13.41
N ASP A 56 2.48 -8.72 -12.63
CA ASP A 56 1.34 -9.53 -13.09
C ASP A 56 0.13 -8.66 -13.49
N ARG A 57 -0.10 -7.56 -12.77
CA ARG A 57 -1.26 -6.67 -12.98
C ARG A 57 -0.98 -5.46 -13.86
N GLY A 58 0.27 -5.19 -14.20
CA GLY A 58 0.68 -4.03 -14.98
C GLY A 58 0.54 -2.70 -14.25
N PHE A 59 0.85 -2.68 -12.95
CA PHE A 59 0.79 -1.47 -12.12
C PHE A 59 1.87 -0.45 -12.52
N SER A 60 1.51 0.83 -12.60
CA SER A 60 2.46 1.94 -12.71
C SER A 60 3.19 2.16 -11.39
N ASP A 61 4.29 2.94 -11.38
CA ASP A 61 5.10 3.15 -10.17
C ASP A 61 4.35 3.80 -9.00
N ASP A 62 3.36 4.64 -9.30
CA ASP A 62 2.47 5.27 -8.32
C ASP A 62 1.34 4.34 -7.83
N GLU A 63 1.14 3.18 -8.45
CA GLU A 63 0.22 2.14 -7.97
C GLU A 63 0.95 1.20 -7.01
N ARG A 64 0.64 1.31 -5.72
CA ARG A 64 1.30 0.58 -4.64
C ARG A 64 0.31 -0.27 -3.86
N LEU A 65 0.79 -1.40 -3.33
CA LEU A 65 0.00 -2.23 -2.40
C LEU A 65 0.15 -1.66 -1.00
N CYS A 66 -0.91 -1.06 -0.45
CA CYS A 66 -0.81 -0.40 0.85
C CYS A 66 -0.51 -1.34 2.02
N CYS A 67 -0.76 -2.66 1.88
CA CYS A 67 -0.35 -3.64 2.88
C CYS A 67 1.15 -4.00 2.84
N GLN A 68 1.87 -3.62 1.79
CA GLN A 68 3.28 -3.98 1.58
C GLN A 68 4.24 -2.79 1.76
N MET A 69 3.71 -1.61 2.12
CA MET A 69 4.53 -0.41 2.34
C MET A 69 4.29 0.19 3.73
N PRO A 70 5.33 0.79 4.34
CA PRO A 70 5.21 1.43 5.65
C PRO A 70 4.51 2.80 5.54
N PRO A 71 3.81 3.26 6.59
CA PRO A 71 3.33 4.62 6.66
C PRO A 71 4.52 5.57 6.84
N ILE A 72 4.55 6.62 6.02
CA ILE A 72 5.57 7.68 6.09
C ILE A 72 4.89 9.05 6.23
N GLU A 73 5.63 10.02 6.75
CA GLU A 73 5.15 11.39 6.89
C GLU A 73 4.99 12.07 5.53
N GLY A 74 3.83 12.70 5.33
CA GLY A 74 3.50 13.41 4.08
C GLY A 74 3.05 12.50 2.93
N LEU A 75 2.72 11.24 3.20
CA LEU A 75 2.14 10.34 2.20
C LEU A 75 0.68 10.73 1.92
N VAL A 76 0.35 11.01 0.66
CA VAL A 76 -1.03 11.27 0.21
C VAL A 76 -1.45 10.16 -0.75
N LEU A 77 -2.56 9.51 -0.45
CA LEU A 77 -3.05 8.35 -1.18
C LEU A 77 -4.46 8.59 -1.72
N GLU A 78 -4.73 8.02 -2.88
CA GLU A 78 -6.07 7.95 -3.46
C GLU A 78 -6.47 6.47 -3.62
N LYS A 79 -7.67 6.14 -3.15
CA LYS A 79 -8.22 4.79 -3.29
C LYS A 79 -8.72 4.59 -4.73
N ASN A 80 -8.30 3.49 -5.35
CA ASN A 80 -8.87 3.04 -6.62
C ASN A 80 -10.28 2.45 -6.35
N TYR A 81 -11.31 2.91 -7.08
CA TYR A 81 -12.70 2.46 -6.94
C TYR A 81 -13.00 1.27 -7.83
#